data_AF-A0A1J5PVW4-F1
#
_entry.id   AF-A0A1J5PVW4-F1
#
_cell.length_a   1.000
_cell.length_b   1.000
_cell.length_c   1.000
_cell.angle_alpha   90.00
_cell.angle_beta   90.00
_cell.angle_gamma   90.00
#
_symmetry.space_group_name_H-M   'P 1'
#
loop_
_entity.id
_entity.type
_entity.pdbx_description
1 polymer ?
#
loop_
_entity_poly.entity_id
_entity_poly.type
_entity_poly.pdbx_seq_one_letter_code
_entity_poly.pdbx_strand_id
1 'polypeptide(L)' 'MGLAVIAEGVESQAQADFLAQLGCHAYQGYLFARPMPVADFETLVRSA' A
#
# COMPACT_ATOMS: atom_id res chain seq x y z
N MET A 1 17.47 -8.64 -12.23
CA MET A 1 17.62 -8.64 -10.75
C MET A 1 16.27 -9.01 -10.16
N GLY A 2 16.16 -10.06 -9.35
CA GLY A 2 14.88 -10.61 -8.86
C GLY A 2 14.50 -10.14 -7.46
N LEU A 3 14.65 -8.84 -7.18
CA LEU A 3 14.33 -8.25 -5.88
C LEU A 3 12.89 -7.74 -5.89
N ALA A 4 12.17 -7.98 -4.79
CA ALA A 4 10.89 -7.33 -4.55
C ALA A 4 11.11 -5.86 -4.18
N VAL A 5 10.20 -4.99 -4.63
CA VAL A 5 10.21 -3.56 -4.31
C VAL A 5 8.85 -3.16 -3.75
N ILE A 6 8.85 -2.20 -2.84
CA ILE A 6 7.66 -1.55 -2.30
C ILE A 6 7.78 -0.04 -2.52
N ALA A 7 6.70 0.57 -2.99
CA ALA A 7 6.60 2.03 -3.08
C ALA A 7 5.89 2.60 -1.86
N GLU A 8 6.57 3.48 -1.13
CA GLU A 8 6.02 4.20 0.03
C GLU A 8 5.52 5.59 -0.37
N GLY A 9 4.53 6.12 0.36
CA GLY A 9 3.93 7.43 0.08
C GLY A 9 2.89 7.44 -1.04
N VAL A 10 2.21 6.32 -1.28
CA VAL A 10 1.10 6.25 -2.26
C VAL A 10 -0.18 6.83 -1.66
N GLU A 11 -0.57 8.01 -2.13
CA GLU A 11 -1.67 8.82 -1.57
C GLU A 11 -2.86 9.00 -2.53
N SER A 12 -2.72 8.59 -3.79
CA SER A 12 -3.76 8.72 -4.83
C SER A 12 -3.81 7.53 -5.77
N GLN A 13 -5.00 7.25 -6.32
CA GLN A 13 -5.19 6.17 -7.28
C GLN A 13 -4.26 6.31 -8.50
N ALA A 14 -4.04 7.53 -8.99
CA ALA A 14 -3.15 7.79 -10.12
C ALA A 14 -1.69 7.38 -9.85
N GLN A 15 -1.19 7.53 -8.61
CA GLN A 15 0.15 7.06 -8.24
C GLN A 15 0.21 5.52 -8.23
N ALA A 16 -0.81 4.86 -7.67
CA ALA A 16 -0.89 3.40 -7.64
C ALA A 16 -0.94 2.81 -9.05
N ASP A 17 -1.75 3.40 -9.94
CA ASP A 17 -1.89 2.97 -11.33
C ASP A 17 -0.57 3.14 -12.10
N PHE A 18 0.13 4.27 -11.90
CA PHE A 18 1.43 4.51 -12.50
C PHE A 18 2.49 3.49 -12.03
N LEU A 19 2.53 3.20 -10.73
CA LEU A 19 3.47 2.22 -10.16
C LEU A 19 3.19 0.80 -10.66
N ALA A 20 1.92 0.43 -10.79
CA ALA A 20 1.51 -0.86 -11.36
C ALA A 20 2.01 -1.03 -12.79
N GLN A 21 1.93 0.02 -13.62
CA GLN A 21 2.44 0.02 -14.99
C GLN A 21 3.96 -0.17 -15.07
N LEU A 22 4.70 0.27 -14.03
CA LEU A 22 6.14 0.07 -13.90
C LEU A 22 6.53 -1.29 -13.30
N GLY A 23 5.56 -2.16 -12.99
CA GLY A 23 5.77 -3.47 -12.40
C GLY A 23 6.06 -3.45 -10.89
N CYS A 24 5.83 -2.32 -10.22
CA CYS A 24 5.81 -2.27 -8.76
C CYS A 24 4.41 -2.67 -8.29
N HIS A 25 4.30 -3.69 -7.44
CA HIS A 25 3.01 -4.26 -7.02
C HIS A 25 2.82 -4.30 -5.49
N ALA A 26 3.75 -3.72 -4.74
CA ALA A 26 3.61 -3.53 -3.31
C ALA A 26 3.62 -2.03 -2.99
N TYR A 27 2.67 -1.59 -2.17
CA TYR A 27 2.45 -0.18 -1.88
C TYR A 27 2.22 0.05 -0.41
N GLN A 28 2.63 1.22 0.07
CA GLN A 28 2.27 1.78 1.36
C GLN A 28 1.93 3.25 1.20
N GLY A 29 0.85 3.70 1.82
CA GLY A 29 0.51 5.12 1.90
C GLY A 29 -0.95 5.36 2.26
N TYR A 30 -1.30 6.64 2.41
CA TYR A 30 -2.62 7.04 2.91
C TYR A 30 -3.77 6.77 1.95
N LEU A 31 -3.49 6.40 0.70
CA LEU A 31 -4.51 5.86 -0.20
C LEU A 31 -5.18 4.60 0.39
N PHE A 32 -4.40 3.76 1.07
CA PHE A 32 -4.86 2.48 1.60
C PHE A 32 -5.31 2.60 3.06
N ALA A 33 -4.45 3.16 3.90
CA ALA A 33 -4.74 3.35 5.31
C ALA A 33 -3.76 4.36 5.94
N ARG A 34 -4.22 5.03 7.01
CA ARG A 34 -3.32 5.75 7.91
C ARG A 34 -2.67 4.78 8.91
N PRO A 35 -1.49 5.09 9.46
CA PRO A 35 -0.97 4.40 10.63
C PRO A 35 -2.01 4.37 11.74
N MET A 36 -2.14 3.21 12.39
CA MET A 36 -3.16 2.97 13.40
C MET A 36 -2.62 2.07 14.52
N PRO A 37 -3.23 2.11 15.71
CA PRO A 37 -2.98 1.13 16.77
C PRO A 37 -3.18 -0.32 16.29
N VAL A 38 -2.51 -1.25 16.96
CA VAL A 38 -2.56 -2.67 16.60
C VAL A 38 -3.98 -3.25 16.62
N ALA A 39 -4.82 -2.86 17.58
CA ALA A 39 -6.20 -3.33 17.69
C ALA A 39 -7.07 -2.91 16.49
N ASP A 40 -6.86 -1.69 15.99
CA ASP A 40 -7.56 -1.17 14.82
C ASP A 40 -7.09 -1.89 13.56
N PHE A 41 -5.77 -2.14 13.45
CA PHE A 41 -5.20 -2.93 12.35
C PHE A 41 -5.74 -4.35 12.33
N GLU A 42 -5.76 -5.05 13.48
CA GLU A 42 -6.32 -6.39 13.60
C GLU A 42 -7.79 -6.44 13.17
N THR A 43 -8.56 -5.41 13.49
CA THR A 43 -9.96 -5.29 13.05
C THR A 43 -10.03 -5.11 11.53
N LEU A 44 -9.24 -4.18 10.97
CA LEU A 44 -9.19 -3.89 9.54
C LEU A 44 -8.88 -5.16 8.71
N VAL A 45 -7.79 -5.86 9.03
CA VAL A 45 -7.32 -7.01 8.23
C VAL A 45 -8.18 -8.26 8.39
N ARG A 46 -8.99 -8.35 9.44
CA ARG A 46 -9.97 -9.44 9.60
C ARG A 46 -11.28 -9.19 8.84
N SER A 47 -11.53 -7.94 8.46
CA SER A 47 -12.76 -7.49 7.79
C SER A 47 -12.63 -7.34 6.27
N ALA A 48 -11.41 -7.45 5.74
CA ALA A 48 -11.08 -7.41 4.31
C ALA A 48 -11.06 -8.83 3.70
#